data_AF-A0A5B7V5W0-F1
#
_entry.id   AF-A0A5B7V5W0-F1
#
_cell.length_a   1.000
_cell.length_b   1.000
_cell.length_c   1.000
_cell.angle_alpha   90.00
_cell.angle_beta   90.00
_cell.angle_gamma   90.00
#
_symmetry.space_group_name_H-M   'P 1'
#
loop_
_entity.id
_entity.type
_entity.pdbx_description
1 polymer ?
#
loop_
_entity_poly.entity_id
_entity_poly.type
_entity_poly.pdbx_seq_one_letter_code
_entity_poly.pdbx_strand_id
1 'polypeptide(L)'
;MTSPTDEIRTAAATLRALATAASTATSAPLDRGGKPTTRWHFAERPGFGSGYLYAENPNGPGARLTHGTGRDGHPGMRTRHGQYAAAMDPTVGLALADWLDLEADVIAGRIAQDGTDEHAVAIDGDHALAVARAILGSQP
;
A
#
# COMPACT_ATOMS: atom_id res chain seq x y z
N MET A 1 8.90 -4.67 24.90
CA MET A 1 8.30 -5.38 23.75
C MET A 1 7.13 -4.54 23.29
N THR A 2 7.03 -4.22 22.00
CA THR A 2 5.82 -3.62 21.42
C THR A 2 4.69 -4.65 21.49
N SER A 3 3.48 -4.24 21.85
CA SER A 3 2.34 -5.17 21.83
C SER A 3 1.96 -5.49 20.38
N PRO A 4 1.33 -6.65 20.09
CA PRO A 4 0.83 -6.97 18.75
C PRO A 4 -0.10 -5.87 18.20
N THR A 5 -0.95 -5.29 19.05
CA THR A 5 -1.80 -4.14 18.70
C THR A 5 -0.98 -2.93 18.26
N ASP A 6 0.12 -2.61 18.94
CA ASP A 6 0.99 -1.49 18.56
C ASP A 6 1.70 -1.75 17.23
N GLU A 7 2.13 -2.99 16.96
CA GLU A 7 2.73 -3.37 15.68
C GLU A 7 1.73 -3.17 14.53
N ILE A 8 0.50 -3.67 14.69
CA ILE A 8 -0.56 -3.55 13.68
C ILE A 8 -0.92 -2.07 13.44
N ARG A 9 -1.09 -1.26 14.49
CA ARG A 9 -1.36 0.18 14.36
C ARG A 9 -0.22 0.93 13.70
N THR A 10 1.02 0.57 14.02
CA THR A 10 2.21 1.18 13.38
C THR A 10 2.26 0.84 11.89
N ALA A 11 1.95 -0.40 11.52
CA ALA A 11 1.85 -0.80 10.12
C ALA A 11 0.70 -0.10 9.38
N ALA A 12 -0.47 0.01 10.00
CA ALA A 12 -1.62 0.73 9.45
C ALA A 12 -1.28 2.20 9.16
N ALA A 13 -0.69 2.90 10.15
CA ALA A 13 -0.25 4.28 9.99
C ALA A 13 0.80 4.44 8.88
N THR A 14 1.78 3.53 8.83
CA THR A 14 2.83 3.53 7.80
C THR A 14 2.23 3.33 6.41
N LEU A 15 1.38 2.32 6.23
CA LEU A 15 0.75 2.02 4.96
C LEU A 15 -0.17 3.15 4.52
N ARG A 16 -0.98 3.71 5.42
CA ARG A 16 -1.85 4.86 5.15
C ARG A 16 -1.05 6.07 4.67
N ALA A 17 0.08 6.37 5.32
CA ALA A 17 0.94 7.47 4.92
C ALA A 17 1.54 7.25 3.52
N LEU A 18 2.05 6.05 3.24
CA LEU A 18 2.61 5.69 1.93
C LEU A 18 1.55 5.73 0.83
N ALA A 19 0.37 5.13 1.06
CA ALA A 19 -0.73 5.13 0.12
C ALA A 19 -1.26 6.54 -0.13
N THR A 20 -1.42 7.37 0.90
CA THR A 20 -1.82 8.78 0.75
C THR A 20 -0.81 9.57 -0.08
N ALA A 21 0.49 9.40 0.18
CA ALA A 21 1.53 10.04 -0.63
C ALA A 21 1.51 9.56 -2.09
N ALA A 22 1.24 8.27 -2.31
CA ALA A 22 1.16 7.66 -3.63
C ALA A 22 -0.16 7.95 -4.37
N SER A 23 -1.17 8.52 -3.70
CA SER A 23 -2.49 8.85 -4.28
C SER A 23 -2.47 10.03 -5.26
N THR A 24 -1.29 10.52 -5.64
CA THR A 24 -1.12 11.62 -6.58
C THR A 24 -0.38 11.20 -7.86
N ALA A 25 -0.61 11.93 -8.95
CA ALA A 25 -0.06 11.69 -10.28
C ALA A 25 1.36 12.26 -10.42
N THR A 26 1.93 12.74 -9.32
CA THR A 26 3.18 13.48 -9.24
C THR A 26 3.98 12.98 -8.05
N SER A 27 5.27 13.27 -7.96
CA SER A 27 6.04 12.98 -6.73
C SER A 27 5.68 13.91 -5.56
N ALA A 28 4.89 14.97 -5.80
CA ALA A 28 4.45 15.89 -4.77
C ALA A 28 3.24 15.33 -3.99
N PRO A 29 3.28 15.34 -2.64
CA PRO A 29 2.11 15.11 -1.81
C PRO A 29 0.95 16.09 -2.08
N LEU A 30 -0.28 15.73 -1.72
CA LEU A 30 -1.48 16.56 -1.94
C LEU A 30 -1.38 17.95 -1.29
N ASP A 31 -0.88 18.03 -0.06
CA ASP A 31 -0.68 19.28 0.69
C ASP A 31 0.39 20.19 0.07
N ARG A 32 1.20 19.67 -0.86
CA ARG A 32 2.22 20.39 -1.61
C ARG A 32 1.88 20.56 -3.08
N GLY A 33 0.59 20.45 -3.45
CA GLY A 33 0.12 20.67 -4.81
C GLY A 33 0.20 19.45 -5.72
N GLY A 34 0.30 18.24 -5.15
CA GLY A 34 0.16 17.00 -5.90
C GLY A 34 -1.20 16.89 -6.59
N LYS A 35 -1.23 16.29 -7.78
CA LYS A 35 -2.49 16.10 -8.52
C LYS A 35 -3.15 14.79 -8.07
N PRO A 36 -4.36 14.77 -7.49
CA PRO A 36 -4.99 13.55 -7.02
C PRO A 36 -5.23 12.55 -8.15
N THR A 37 -5.28 11.27 -7.80
CA THR A 37 -5.53 10.14 -8.73
C THR A 37 -6.63 9.26 -8.21
N THR A 38 -7.38 8.64 -9.12
CA THR A 38 -8.46 7.70 -8.77
C THR A 38 -7.98 6.26 -8.77
N ARG A 39 -7.13 5.90 -9.74
CA ARG A 39 -6.64 4.53 -9.94
C ARG A 39 -5.27 4.54 -10.59
N TRP A 40 -4.54 3.45 -10.40
CA TRP A 40 -3.39 3.13 -11.24
C TRP A 40 -3.79 2.14 -12.33
N HIS A 41 -3.22 2.29 -13.52
CA HIS A 41 -3.39 1.35 -14.63
C HIS A 41 -2.04 1.02 -15.25
N PHE A 42 -1.88 -0.23 -15.67
CA PHE A 42 -0.70 -0.67 -16.39
C PHE A 42 -1.02 -0.88 -17.87
N ALA A 43 -0.20 -0.29 -18.75
CA ALA A 43 -0.29 -0.50 -20.19
C ALA A 43 0.98 -1.20 -20.69
N GLU A 44 0.82 -2.43 -21.17
CA GLU A 44 1.91 -3.21 -21.77
C GLU A 44 2.28 -2.67 -23.15
N ARG A 45 3.58 -2.69 -23.49
CA ARG A 45 4.05 -2.45 -24.85
C ARG A 45 4.04 -3.76 -25.63
N PRO A 46 3.32 -3.85 -26.76
CA PRO A 46 3.24 -5.07 -27.56
C PRO A 46 4.62 -5.60 -27.97
N GLY A 47 4.92 -6.86 -27.62
CA GLY A 47 6.16 -7.53 -28.00
C GLY A 47 7.39 -7.24 -27.12
N PHE A 48 7.26 -6.43 -26.05
CA PHE A 48 8.41 -6.06 -25.20
C PHE A 48 8.42 -6.66 -23.79
N GLY A 49 7.36 -7.39 -23.38
CA GLY A 49 7.24 -7.97 -22.02
C GLY A 49 7.41 -6.95 -20.89
N SER A 50 7.11 -5.69 -21.19
CA SER A 50 7.27 -4.53 -20.33
C SER A 50 6.33 -3.42 -20.80
N GLY A 51 6.04 -2.49 -19.90
CA GLY A 51 5.08 -1.42 -20.14
C GLY A 51 5.27 -0.26 -19.19
N TYR A 52 4.25 0.56 -19.05
CA TYR A 52 4.27 1.73 -18.18
C TYR A 52 3.11 1.68 -17.20
N LEU A 53 3.39 2.11 -15.97
CA LEU A 53 2.38 2.35 -14.96
C LEU A 53 1.93 3.81 -15.05
N TYR A 54 0.63 4.02 -15.00
CA TYR A 54 0.00 5.31 -15.12
C TYR A 54 -0.97 5.54 -13.97
N ALA A 55 -1.03 6.79 -13.54
CA ALA A 55 -2.05 7.31 -12.65
C ALA A 55 -3.18 7.90 -13.51
N GLU A 56 -4.40 7.44 -13.29
CA GLU A 56 -5.60 8.08 -13.81
C GLU A 56 -5.82 9.40 -13.05
N ASN A 57 -6.08 10.46 -13.80
CA ASN A 57 -6.32 11.79 -13.26
C ASN A 57 -7.80 12.15 -13.49
N PRO A 58 -8.60 12.38 -12.43
CA PRO A 58 -10.02 12.71 -12.60
C PRO A 58 -10.24 14.05 -13.30
N ASN A 59 -9.23 14.94 -13.32
CA ASN A 59 -9.32 16.30 -13.83
C ASN A 59 -8.51 16.53 -15.11
N GLY A 60 -8.04 15.48 -15.79
CA GLY A 60 -7.23 15.65 -17.00
C GLY A 60 -6.62 14.36 -17.53
N PRO A 61 -5.63 14.45 -18.45
CA PRO A 61 -4.97 13.27 -18.96
C PRO A 61 -4.21 12.54 -17.84
N GLY A 62 -4.25 11.21 -17.86
CA GLY A 62 -3.48 10.38 -16.94
C GLY A 62 -1.97 10.63 -17.07
N ALA A 63 -1.26 10.45 -15.96
CA ALA A 63 0.18 10.70 -15.90
C ALA A 63 0.95 9.38 -15.77
N ARG A 64 2.13 9.29 -16.40
CA ARG A 64 3.01 8.15 -16.19
C ARG A 64 3.67 8.27 -14.81
N LEU A 65 3.71 7.18 -14.05
CA LEU A 65 4.31 7.14 -12.71
C LEU A 65 5.79 6.76 -12.73
N THR A 66 6.26 6.13 -13.81
CA THR A 66 7.69 5.79 -13.98
C THR A 66 8.41 6.87 -14.79
N HIS A 67 9.45 7.46 -14.20
CA HIS A 67 10.31 8.47 -14.82
C HIS A 67 11.79 8.09 -14.68
N GLY A 68 12.59 8.42 -15.69
CA GLY A 68 14.02 8.12 -15.70
C GLY A 68 14.72 8.77 -16.89
N THR A 69 16.00 9.10 -16.66
CA THR A 69 16.85 9.88 -17.57
C THR A 69 17.94 8.97 -18.14
N GLY A 70 17.59 8.12 -19.10
CA GLY A 70 18.53 7.24 -19.80
C GLY A 70 18.54 7.50 -21.30
N ARG A 71 19.69 7.27 -21.95
CA ARG A 71 19.93 7.52 -23.39
C ARG A 71 18.95 6.76 -24.30
N ASP A 72 18.39 5.64 -23.83
CA ASP A 72 17.55 4.72 -24.61
C ASP A 72 16.05 4.70 -24.21
N GLY A 73 15.59 5.74 -23.51
CA GLY A 73 14.16 6.00 -23.36
C GLY A 73 13.49 5.33 -22.17
N HIS A 74 12.70 6.16 -21.48
CA HIS A 74 11.64 5.89 -20.50
C HIS A 74 11.74 4.58 -19.70
N PRO A 75 11.94 4.63 -18.37
CA PRO A 75 11.91 3.41 -17.56
C PRO A 75 10.53 2.77 -17.64
N GLY A 76 10.53 1.55 -18.18
CA GLY A 76 9.38 0.66 -18.18
C GLY A 76 9.42 -0.28 -16.98
N MET A 77 8.27 -0.84 -16.64
CA MET A 77 8.12 -1.88 -15.65
C MET A 77 7.84 -3.22 -16.36
N ARG A 78 8.37 -4.33 -15.84
CA ARG A 78 8.05 -5.67 -16.35
C ARG A 78 6.55 -5.95 -16.19
N THR A 79 5.94 -6.60 -17.18
CA THR A 79 4.48 -6.79 -17.27
C THR A 79 3.84 -7.27 -15.97
N ARG A 80 4.35 -8.36 -15.38
CA ARG A 80 3.81 -8.92 -14.13
C ARG A 80 3.93 -7.97 -12.94
N HIS A 81 5.01 -7.20 -12.86
CA HIS A 81 5.23 -6.25 -11.76
C HIS A 81 4.30 -5.04 -11.91
N GLY A 82 4.12 -4.55 -13.13
CA GLY A 82 3.21 -3.45 -13.43
C GLY A 82 1.75 -3.81 -13.17
N GLN A 83 1.34 -5.01 -13.57
CA GLN A 83 -0.01 -5.53 -13.27
C GLN A 83 -0.25 -5.66 -11.77
N TYR A 84 0.71 -6.21 -11.03
CA TYR A 84 0.62 -6.29 -9.56
C TYR A 84 0.55 -4.90 -8.91
N ALA A 85 1.41 -3.97 -9.32
CA ALA A 85 1.42 -2.61 -8.80
C ALA A 85 0.10 -1.86 -9.10
N ALA A 86 -0.48 -2.05 -10.29
CA ALA A 86 -1.79 -1.49 -10.63
C ALA A 86 -2.92 -2.12 -9.81
N ALA A 87 -2.82 -3.40 -9.44
CA ALA A 87 -3.79 -4.05 -8.57
C ALA A 87 -3.67 -3.59 -7.10
N MET A 88 -2.45 -3.29 -6.63
CA MET A 88 -2.16 -2.76 -5.30
C MET A 88 -2.19 -1.23 -5.25
N ASP A 89 -2.99 -0.58 -6.10
CA ASP A 89 -3.05 0.88 -6.18
C ASP A 89 -3.33 1.53 -4.80
N PRO A 90 -3.03 2.83 -4.61
CA PRO A 90 -3.18 3.52 -3.34
C PRO A 90 -4.52 3.29 -2.64
N THR A 91 -5.63 3.12 -3.38
CA THR A 91 -6.94 2.85 -2.80
C THR A 91 -6.98 1.52 -2.06
N VAL A 92 -6.33 0.47 -2.59
CA VAL A 92 -6.18 -0.82 -1.90
C VAL A 92 -5.31 -0.68 -0.66
N GLY A 93 -4.22 0.09 -0.75
CA GLY A 93 -3.37 0.39 0.40
C GLY A 93 -4.12 1.09 1.54
N LEU A 94 -4.98 2.06 1.22
CA LEU A 94 -5.84 2.75 2.19
C LEU A 94 -6.86 1.79 2.83
N ALA A 95 -7.56 0.99 2.02
CA ALA A 95 -8.51 0.01 2.54
C ALA A 95 -7.85 -1.04 3.44
N LEU A 96 -6.63 -1.46 3.11
CA LEU A 96 -5.86 -2.38 3.93
C LEU A 96 -5.41 -1.74 5.25
N ALA A 97 -5.06 -0.45 5.24
CA ALA A 97 -4.73 0.27 6.47
C ALA A 97 -5.96 0.41 7.39
N ASP A 98 -7.14 0.69 6.84
CA ASP A 98 -8.38 0.75 7.61
C ASP A 98 -8.75 -0.63 8.20
N TRP A 99 -8.54 -1.71 7.44
CA TRP A 99 -8.70 -3.07 7.94
C TRP A 99 -7.73 -3.38 9.09
N LEU A 100 -6.45 -2.98 8.99
CA LEU A 100 -5.47 -3.19 10.06
C LEU A 100 -5.87 -2.44 11.35
N ASP A 101 -6.37 -1.21 11.26
CA ASP A 101 -6.86 -0.48 12.45
C ASP A 101 -8.06 -1.18 13.10
N LEU A 102 -9.00 -1.67 12.29
CA LEU A 102 -10.13 -2.47 12.77
C LEU A 102 -9.66 -3.72 13.52
N GLU A 103 -8.73 -4.48 12.95
CA GLU A 103 -8.19 -5.69 13.57
C GLU A 103 -7.44 -5.36 14.87
N ALA A 104 -6.69 -4.26 14.90
CA ALA A 104 -6.03 -3.79 16.12
C ALA A 104 -7.04 -3.51 17.24
N ASP A 105 -8.18 -2.90 16.93
CA ASP A 105 -9.25 -2.62 17.89
C ASP A 105 -9.95 -3.90 18.36
N VAL A 106 -10.16 -4.87 17.47
CA VAL A 106 -10.68 -6.20 17.83
C VAL A 106 -9.74 -6.92 18.80
N ILE A 107 -8.44 -6.93 18.51
CA ILE A 107 -7.42 -7.55 19.38
C ILE A 107 -7.38 -6.83 20.73
N ALA A 108 -7.36 -5.49 20.75
CA ALA A 108 -7.38 -4.72 21.99
C ALA A 108 -8.63 -5.01 22.85
N GLY A 109 -9.79 -5.16 22.20
CA GLY A 109 -11.03 -5.56 22.88
C GLY A 109 -10.94 -6.93 23.53
N ARG A 110 -10.32 -7.92 22.85
CA ARG A 110 -10.08 -9.26 23.40
C ARG A 110 -9.13 -9.23 24.59
N ILE A 111 -8.01 -8.49 24.47
CA ILE A 111 -7.05 -8.32 25.58
C ILE A 111 -7.76 -7.72 26.80
N ALA A 112 -8.63 -6.73 26.60
CA ALA A 112 -9.37 -6.11 27.68
C ALA A 112 -10.39 -7.06 28.34
N GLN A 113 -10.94 -8.04 27.60
CA GLN A 113 -11.88 -9.04 28.12
C GLN A 113 -11.18 -10.19 28.85
N ASP A 114 -10.10 -10.72 28.26
CA ASP A 114 -9.41 -11.92 28.76
C ASP A 114 -8.27 -11.60 29.74
N GLY A 115 -7.83 -10.33 29.79
CA GLY A 115 -6.79 -9.85 30.69
C GLY A 115 -5.36 -10.23 30.28
N THR A 116 -5.19 -10.95 29.16
CA THR A 116 -3.88 -11.33 28.60
C THR A 116 -3.87 -11.18 27.08
N ASP A 117 -2.69 -11.06 26.50
CA ASP A 117 -2.45 -11.03 25.05
C ASP A 117 -2.25 -12.43 24.45
N GLU A 118 -2.05 -13.44 25.29
CA GLU A 118 -1.74 -14.83 24.91
C GLU A 118 -2.82 -15.47 24.03
N HIS A 119 -4.08 -15.03 24.14
CA HIS A 119 -5.20 -15.57 23.37
C HIS A 119 -5.87 -14.56 22.42
N ALA A 120 -5.58 -13.27 22.57
CA ALA A 120 -6.17 -12.23 21.71
C ALA A 120 -5.79 -12.41 20.22
N VAL A 121 -4.63 -13.01 20.00
CA VAL A 121 -4.01 -13.31 18.70
C VAL A 121 -4.21 -14.77 18.24
N ALA A 122 -4.65 -15.67 19.12
CA ALA A 122 -4.48 -17.12 18.95
C ALA A 122 -5.60 -17.84 18.17
N ILE A 123 -6.70 -17.18 17.80
CA ILE A 123 -7.81 -17.84 17.08
C ILE A 123 -7.51 -17.85 15.57
N ASP A 124 -6.96 -18.98 15.09
CA ASP A 124 -6.89 -19.41 13.67
C ASP A 124 -6.22 -18.45 12.67
N GLY A 125 -4.99 -18.04 12.96
CA GLY A 125 -4.06 -17.51 11.96
C GLY A 125 -4.01 -15.99 11.91
N ASP A 126 -2.99 -15.42 12.54
CA ASP A 126 -2.82 -13.97 12.68
C ASP A 126 -2.31 -13.32 11.39
N HIS A 127 -3.19 -13.28 10.39
CA HIS A 127 -2.93 -12.66 9.10
C HIS A 127 -2.70 -11.15 9.21
N ALA A 128 -3.33 -10.47 10.18
CA ALA A 128 -3.15 -9.04 10.41
C ALA A 128 -1.73 -8.72 10.89
N LEU A 129 -1.22 -9.45 11.90
CA LEU A 129 0.15 -9.26 12.36
C LEU A 129 1.18 -9.72 11.31
N ALA A 130 0.89 -10.79 10.56
CA ALA A 130 1.75 -11.22 9.46
C ALA A 130 1.88 -10.14 8.37
N VAL A 131 0.76 -9.50 7.99
CA VAL A 131 0.73 -8.37 7.06
C VAL A 131 1.44 -7.15 7.66
N ALA A 132 1.21 -6.85 8.94
CA ALA A 132 1.86 -5.74 9.64
C ALA A 132 3.39 -5.89 9.62
N ARG A 133 3.90 -7.07 9.94
CA ARG A 133 5.34 -7.37 9.89
C ARG A 133 5.91 -7.32 8.48
N ALA A 134 5.14 -7.74 7.47
CA ALA A 134 5.54 -7.60 6.06
C ALA A 134 5.67 -6.12 5.66
N ILE A 135 4.73 -5.27 6.07
CA ILE A 135 4.77 -3.82 5.82
C ILE A 135 5.97 -3.18 6.53
N LEU A 136 6.23 -3.56 7.78
CA LEU A 136 7.32 -3.04 8.59
C LEU A 136 8.70 -3.65 8.24
N GLY A 137 8.77 -4.55 7.26
CA GLY A 137 10.01 -5.23 6.88
C GLY A 137 10.61 -6.09 8.01
N SER A 138 9.78 -6.51 8.96
CA SER A 138 10.15 -7.19 10.20
C SER A 138 9.69 -8.65 10.23
N GLN A 139 9.48 -9.28 9.06
CA GLN A 139 9.22 -10.72 9.03
C GLN A 139 10.45 -11.49 9.56
N PRO A 140 10.26 -12.61 10.27
CA PRO A 140 11.35 -13.53 10.58
C PRO A 140 12.00 -14.10 9.32
#